data_AF-A0A9P9XAX3-F1
#
_entry.id   AF-A0A9P9XAX3-F1
#
_cell.length_a   1.000
_cell.length_b   1.000
_cell.length_c   1.000
_cell.angle_alpha   90.00
_cell.angle_beta   90.00
_cell.angle_gamma   90.00
#
_symmetry.space_group_name_H-M   'P 1'
#
loop_
_entity.id
_entity.type
_entity.pdbx_description
1 polymer ?
#
loop_
_entity_poly.entity_id
_entity_poly.type
_entity_poly.pdbx_seq_one_letter_code
_entity_poly.pdbx_strand_id
1 'polypeptide(L)'
;MSVSLSSELSSPPSLTQESTLYSEYSPDEEPQTQNRAQAEPKTRSASTKSSFLKYPADIQRLTRRGLCTYGINTGPVPDDTDWARLTVPMLKEQLAMREMPDDGKKSILVERLENLSTYKPEVVAIRDAPDDKPFGPISKNTSSNGEKRFFVDTADKSHVGSVKKAMKEDMFVIKQSNDSDGGVSIGIRGTGPDTYEVIIGTKTSCTCSSIMFRPRSNCKHIIYVLTHVFRAPAELLPQRTLFSEEIERLIERAPKVRFTAAEASQDPSMSDGIAKSKDGKSCPVCFKDIGEAGTVCCIKCGNHTHSSCFDVYTHQQTGWALTCAVCQTVWSNSVV
;
A
#
# COMPACT_ATOMS: atom_id res chain seq x y z
N MET A 1 64.53 -2.25 -20.49
CA MET A 1 64.74 -3.41 -21.39
C MET A 1 63.39 -3.84 -21.91
N SER A 2 63.29 -4.13 -23.20
CA SER A 2 62.01 -4.39 -23.87
C SER A 2 61.93 -5.85 -24.31
N VAL A 3 60.74 -6.46 -24.21
CA VAL A 3 60.20 -7.36 -25.23
C VAL A 3 58.68 -7.47 -25.05
N SER A 4 57.95 -7.18 -26.11
CA SER A 4 56.60 -7.71 -26.34
C SER A 4 56.74 -8.91 -27.27
N LEU A 5 55.81 -9.87 -27.22
CA LEU A 5 55.56 -10.80 -28.32
C LEU A 5 54.11 -11.31 -28.25
N SER A 6 53.56 -11.61 -29.42
CA SER A 6 52.14 -11.86 -29.66
C SER A 6 51.93 -13.22 -30.35
N SER A 7 50.66 -13.56 -30.63
CA SER A 7 50.25 -14.56 -31.63
C SER A 7 50.52 -16.04 -31.31
N GLU A 8 49.77 -17.03 -31.83
CA GLU A 8 48.37 -17.06 -32.33
C GLU A 8 47.91 -18.54 -32.44
N LEU A 9 46.63 -18.77 -32.83
CA LEU A 9 46.03 -20.00 -33.40
C LEU A 9 46.59 -21.39 -33.00
N SER A 10 45.71 -22.29 -32.54
CA SER A 10 45.13 -23.36 -33.41
C SER A 10 44.18 -24.33 -32.66
N SER A 11 43.41 -25.12 -33.40
CA SER A 11 42.46 -26.19 -33.00
C SER A 11 42.05 -26.99 -34.28
N PRO A 12 41.30 -28.11 -34.25
CA PRO A 12 40.87 -28.98 -33.14
C PRO A 12 41.48 -30.41 -33.34
N PRO A 13 40.80 -31.58 -33.16
CA PRO A 13 39.59 -31.99 -33.92
C PRO A 13 38.48 -32.75 -33.14
N SER A 14 37.25 -32.70 -33.68
CA SER A 14 36.18 -33.74 -33.77
C SER A 14 35.76 -34.57 -32.53
N LEU A 15 34.47 -34.87 -32.30
CA LEU A 15 33.56 -35.60 -33.21
C LEU A 15 32.05 -35.25 -33.00
N THR A 16 31.30 -35.16 -34.12
CA THR A 16 29.92 -35.68 -34.41
C THR A 16 28.80 -35.66 -33.34
N GLN A 17 27.49 -35.49 -33.59
CA GLN A 17 26.57 -35.26 -34.75
C GLN A 17 25.15 -35.11 -34.13
N GLU A 18 24.04 -34.64 -34.73
CA GLU A 18 23.64 -33.86 -35.93
C GLU A 18 22.15 -33.41 -35.65
N SER A 19 21.33 -32.71 -36.45
CA SER A 19 21.40 -32.13 -37.81
C SER A 19 20.45 -30.91 -37.96
N THR A 20 20.41 -30.35 -39.17
CA THR A 20 19.56 -29.23 -39.66
C THR A 20 18.16 -29.69 -40.14
N LEU A 21 17.06 -28.93 -40.10
CA LEU A 21 16.72 -27.60 -40.69
C LEU A 21 16.55 -27.56 -42.23
N TYR A 22 15.33 -27.19 -42.65
CA TYR A 22 14.91 -26.35 -43.81
C TYR A 22 15.43 -26.60 -45.24
N SER A 23 14.50 -26.59 -46.22
CA SER A 23 14.57 -25.70 -47.40
C SER A 23 13.23 -25.62 -48.14
N GLU A 24 12.93 -24.44 -48.71
CA GLU A 24 11.97 -24.26 -49.80
C GLU A 24 12.70 -24.34 -51.16
N TYR A 25 11.98 -24.57 -52.27
CA TYR A 25 12.15 -23.89 -53.58
C TYR A 25 11.04 -24.31 -54.57
N SER A 26 10.78 -23.48 -55.59
CA SER A 26 9.82 -23.71 -56.70
C SER A 26 10.55 -23.48 -58.05
N PRO A 27 10.07 -23.99 -59.22
CA PRO A 27 9.06 -23.24 -59.98
C PRO A 27 8.10 -24.04 -60.92
N ASP A 28 7.10 -23.33 -61.46
CA ASP A 28 6.41 -23.40 -62.77
C ASP A 28 6.06 -24.74 -63.47
N GLU A 29 4.76 -25.01 -63.71
CA GLU A 29 4.05 -24.74 -64.99
C GLU A 29 2.52 -24.99 -64.88
N GLU A 30 1.73 -24.47 -65.85
CA GLU A 30 0.25 -24.60 -65.97
C GLU A 30 -0.12 -25.66 -67.07
N PRO A 31 -1.38 -26.17 -67.25
CA PRO A 31 -2.59 -25.34 -67.39
C PRO A 31 -3.96 -25.90 -66.89
N GLN A 32 -4.88 -24.96 -66.64
CA GLN A 32 -6.33 -25.00 -66.95
C GLN A 32 -7.20 -26.23 -66.58
N THR A 33 -8.25 -25.99 -65.79
CA THR A 33 -9.64 -25.94 -66.32
C THR A 33 -10.60 -25.23 -65.35
N GLN A 34 -11.80 -24.89 -65.85
CA GLN A 34 -12.73 -23.93 -65.22
C GLN A 34 -13.85 -24.62 -64.43
N ASN A 35 -14.38 -23.98 -63.38
CA ASN A 35 -15.76 -23.44 -63.43
C ASN A 35 -16.11 -22.49 -62.27
N ARG A 36 -17.22 -21.75 -62.43
CA ARG A 36 -17.60 -20.59 -61.61
C ARG A 36 -19.07 -20.64 -61.16
N ALA A 37 -19.29 -20.77 -59.85
CA ALA A 37 -20.57 -20.52 -59.18
C ALA A 37 -20.29 -19.69 -57.91
N GLN A 38 -20.54 -18.37 -57.96
CA GLN A 38 -21.72 -17.73 -57.36
C GLN A 38 -21.76 -17.80 -55.83
N ALA A 39 -21.56 -16.64 -55.19
CA ALA A 39 -21.58 -16.49 -53.74
C ALA A 39 -22.93 -15.95 -53.26
N GLU A 40 -23.54 -16.62 -52.28
CA GLU A 40 -24.74 -16.14 -51.60
C GLU A 40 -24.40 -15.20 -50.43
N PRO A 41 -25.14 -14.10 -50.23
CA PRO A 41 -24.90 -13.17 -49.14
C PRO A 41 -25.42 -13.74 -47.80
N LYS A 42 -24.54 -14.39 -47.03
CA LYS A 42 -24.90 -14.84 -45.67
C LYS A 42 -25.34 -13.64 -44.83
N THR A 43 -26.61 -13.65 -44.45
CA THR A 43 -27.25 -12.59 -43.65
C THR A 43 -26.51 -12.40 -42.34
N ARG A 44 -26.25 -11.14 -41.96
CA ARG A 44 -25.67 -10.81 -40.66
C ARG A 44 -26.66 -11.23 -39.58
N SER A 45 -26.35 -12.31 -38.85
CA SER A 45 -27.06 -12.66 -37.64
C SER A 45 -27.00 -11.48 -36.67
N ALA A 46 -28.16 -10.99 -36.23
CA ALA A 46 -28.22 -9.92 -35.25
C ALA A 46 -27.55 -10.40 -33.97
N SER A 47 -26.56 -9.65 -33.48
CA SER A 47 -25.87 -9.99 -32.24
C SER A 47 -26.88 -10.05 -31.09
N THR A 48 -27.14 -11.24 -30.58
CA THR A 48 -27.97 -11.47 -29.40
C THR A 48 -27.26 -10.88 -28.19
N LYS A 49 -27.49 -9.58 -27.95
CA LYS A 49 -27.00 -8.87 -26.77
C LYS A 49 -27.32 -9.69 -25.53
N SER A 50 -26.31 -9.94 -24.70
CA SER A 50 -26.46 -10.80 -23.52
C SER A 50 -27.60 -10.29 -22.63
N SER A 51 -28.35 -11.22 -22.04
CA SER A 51 -29.54 -10.93 -21.22
C SER A 51 -29.25 -10.17 -19.92
N PHE A 52 -27.99 -9.85 -19.64
CA PHE A 52 -27.40 -9.74 -18.31
C PHE A 52 -27.63 -8.44 -17.55
N LEU A 53 -28.45 -7.52 -18.08
CA LEU A 53 -28.75 -6.24 -17.42
C LEU A 53 -30.24 -5.90 -17.34
N LYS A 54 -31.17 -6.76 -17.78
CA LYS A 54 -32.60 -6.43 -17.70
C LYS A 54 -33.08 -6.28 -16.26
N TYR A 55 -33.63 -5.10 -15.93
CA TYR A 55 -34.34 -4.91 -14.66
C TYR A 55 -35.60 -5.80 -14.63
N PRO A 56 -35.98 -6.39 -13.46
CA PRO A 56 -37.23 -7.12 -13.30
C PRO A 56 -38.44 -6.25 -13.66
N ALA A 57 -39.39 -6.81 -14.41
CA ALA A 57 -40.53 -6.07 -14.97
C ALA A 57 -41.60 -5.70 -13.93
N ASP A 58 -41.54 -6.35 -12.77
CA ASP A 58 -42.35 -6.15 -11.56
C ASP A 58 -41.89 -4.95 -10.69
N ILE A 59 -40.73 -4.36 -10.98
CA ILE A 59 -40.14 -3.30 -10.15
C ILE A 59 -40.30 -1.94 -10.84
N GLN A 60 -41.12 -1.07 -10.23
CA GLN A 60 -41.34 0.30 -10.71
C GLN A 60 -40.04 1.12 -10.66
N ARG A 61 -39.89 2.10 -11.55
CA ARG A 61 -38.66 2.90 -11.70
C ARG A 61 -38.99 4.38 -11.70
N LEU A 62 -38.19 5.18 -11.00
CA LEU A 62 -38.38 6.62 -10.87
C LEU A 62 -37.62 7.35 -11.98
N THR A 63 -38.22 8.39 -12.55
CA THR A 63 -37.55 9.27 -13.53
C THR A 63 -37.68 10.75 -13.12
N ARG A 64 -36.55 11.39 -12.81
CA ARG A 64 -36.51 12.80 -12.36
C ARG A 64 -36.90 13.82 -13.45
N ARG A 65 -37.10 13.37 -14.70
CA ARG A 65 -37.35 14.21 -15.89
C ARG A 65 -38.36 13.61 -16.89
N GLY A 66 -39.18 12.65 -16.45
CA GLY A 66 -40.10 11.94 -17.34
C GLY A 66 -39.42 10.84 -18.18
N LEU A 67 -40.10 10.39 -19.23
CA LEU A 67 -39.72 9.21 -20.01
C LEU A 67 -38.36 9.38 -20.72
N CYS A 68 -37.55 8.30 -20.70
CA CYS A 68 -36.38 8.09 -21.55
C CYS A 68 -35.13 8.98 -21.35
N THR A 69 -34.93 9.64 -20.21
CA THR A 69 -33.64 10.33 -19.92
C THR A 69 -32.50 9.40 -19.48
N TYR A 70 -32.79 8.13 -19.23
CA TYR A 70 -31.83 7.09 -18.89
C TYR A 70 -31.91 5.98 -19.94
N GLY A 71 -30.78 5.35 -20.26
CA GLY A 71 -30.74 4.21 -21.18
C GLY A 71 -31.55 3.03 -20.63
N ILE A 72 -32.01 2.14 -21.51
CA ILE A 72 -32.70 0.90 -21.11
C ILE A 72 -31.83 0.16 -20.10
N ASN A 73 -32.42 -0.12 -18.92
CA ASN A 73 -31.76 -0.69 -17.74
C ASN A 73 -30.83 0.26 -16.95
N THR A 74 -31.04 1.57 -17.01
CA THR A 74 -30.39 2.51 -16.07
C THR A 74 -31.40 3.46 -15.41
N GLY A 75 -31.13 3.92 -14.19
CA GLY A 75 -31.96 4.89 -13.45
C GLY A 75 -32.51 4.38 -12.10
N PRO A 76 -32.93 5.28 -11.20
CA PRO A 76 -33.23 4.97 -9.81
C PRO A 76 -34.52 4.16 -9.60
N VAL A 77 -34.48 3.31 -8.59
CA VAL A 77 -35.57 2.46 -8.07
C VAL A 77 -36.12 3.05 -6.77
N PRO A 78 -37.43 2.94 -6.47
CA PRO A 78 -38.03 3.38 -5.21
C PRO A 78 -37.39 2.74 -3.97
N ASP A 79 -37.28 3.49 -2.87
CA ASP A 79 -36.57 3.06 -1.67
C ASP A 79 -37.29 1.95 -0.86
N ASP A 80 -38.59 1.73 -1.13
CA ASP A 80 -39.43 0.65 -0.60
C ASP A 80 -39.32 -0.67 -1.38
N THR A 81 -38.43 -0.75 -2.38
CA THR A 81 -38.24 -1.95 -3.20
C THR A 81 -37.49 -3.05 -2.45
N ASP A 82 -37.93 -4.31 -2.62
CA ASP A 82 -37.16 -5.50 -2.24
C ASP A 82 -35.84 -5.58 -3.03
N TRP A 83 -34.78 -5.03 -2.43
CA TRP A 83 -33.41 -5.05 -2.95
C TRP A 83 -32.86 -6.47 -3.14
N ALA A 84 -33.33 -7.45 -2.37
CA ALA A 84 -32.88 -8.83 -2.48
C ALA A 84 -33.31 -9.49 -3.81
N ARG A 85 -34.29 -8.95 -4.53
CA ARG A 85 -34.65 -9.38 -5.91
C ARG A 85 -33.68 -8.88 -6.98
N LEU A 86 -32.94 -7.79 -6.74
CA LEU A 86 -32.09 -7.18 -7.78
C LEU A 86 -30.81 -7.99 -8.08
N THR A 87 -30.22 -7.78 -9.26
CA THR A 87 -28.90 -8.37 -9.59
C THR A 87 -27.76 -7.52 -9.02
N VAL A 88 -26.57 -8.11 -8.83
CA VAL A 88 -25.39 -7.40 -8.29
C VAL A 88 -25.01 -6.15 -9.11
N PRO A 89 -24.96 -6.16 -10.45
CA PRO A 89 -24.73 -4.95 -11.25
C PRO A 89 -25.75 -3.84 -11.00
N MET A 90 -27.01 -4.19 -10.78
CA MET A 90 -28.08 -3.22 -10.52
C MET A 90 -27.98 -2.64 -9.10
N LEU A 91 -27.70 -3.48 -8.09
CA LEU A 91 -27.46 -3.01 -6.72
C LEU A 91 -26.28 -2.03 -6.67
N LYS A 92 -25.21 -2.33 -7.41
CA LYS A 92 -24.07 -1.42 -7.62
C LYS A 92 -24.50 -0.08 -8.24
N GLU A 93 -25.30 -0.12 -9.30
CA GLU A 93 -25.85 1.08 -9.94
C GLU A 93 -26.68 1.92 -8.96
N GLN A 94 -27.58 1.29 -8.19
CA GLN A 94 -28.44 1.98 -7.23
C GLN A 94 -27.68 2.62 -6.06
N LEU A 95 -26.54 2.03 -5.66
CA LEU A 95 -25.61 2.61 -4.69
C LEU A 95 -24.82 3.78 -5.29
N ALA A 96 -24.25 3.60 -6.48
CA ALA A 96 -23.50 4.65 -7.18
C ALA A 96 -24.38 5.89 -7.49
N MET A 97 -25.66 5.69 -7.86
CA MET A 97 -26.63 6.77 -8.04
C MET A 97 -27.05 7.49 -6.75
N ARG A 98 -26.74 6.92 -5.59
CA ARG A 98 -26.97 7.50 -4.25
C ARG A 98 -25.67 7.99 -3.60
N GLU A 99 -24.58 8.07 -4.36
CA GLU A 99 -23.23 8.46 -3.91
C GLU A 99 -22.67 7.53 -2.80
N MET A 100 -23.16 6.28 -2.77
CA MET A 100 -22.80 5.26 -1.77
C MET A 100 -21.77 4.26 -2.31
N PRO A 101 -20.91 3.67 -1.46
CA PRO A 101 -19.99 2.63 -1.89
C PRO A 101 -20.71 1.44 -2.53
N ASP A 102 -20.25 1.02 -3.71
CA ASP A 102 -20.86 -0.06 -4.50
C ASP A 102 -20.22 -1.44 -4.24
N ASP A 103 -19.33 -1.54 -3.25
CA ASP A 103 -18.44 -2.68 -3.06
C ASP A 103 -19.06 -3.82 -2.21
N GLY A 104 -18.69 -5.07 -2.47
CA GLY A 104 -18.97 -6.20 -1.58
C GLY A 104 -19.68 -7.40 -2.23
N LYS A 105 -20.19 -8.29 -1.38
CA LYS A 105 -21.11 -9.38 -1.76
C LYS A 105 -22.54 -8.83 -1.84
N LYS A 106 -23.44 -9.50 -2.59
CA LYS A 106 -24.85 -9.09 -2.74
C LYS A 106 -25.53 -8.69 -1.43
N SER A 107 -25.34 -9.46 -0.36
CA SER A 107 -25.93 -9.17 0.96
C SER A 107 -25.54 -7.80 1.51
N ILE A 108 -24.26 -7.40 1.38
CA ILE A 108 -23.75 -6.11 1.87
C ILE A 108 -24.32 -4.96 1.02
N LEU A 109 -24.53 -5.18 -0.28
CA LEU A 109 -25.14 -4.17 -1.17
C LEU A 109 -26.62 -3.96 -0.85
N VAL A 110 -27.33 -5.04 -0.52
CA VAL A 110 -28.73 -5.03 -0.07
C VAL A 110 -28.84 -4.31 1.28
N GLU A 111 -28.10 -4.76 2.29
CA GLU A 111 -28.03 -4.18 3.64
C GLU A 111 -27.72 -2.67 3.62
N ARG A 112 -26.80 -2.25 2.74
CA ARG A 112 -26.40 -0.84 2.55
C ARG A 112 -27.47 0.02 1.85
N LEU A 113 -28.36 -0.57 1.05
CA LEU A 113 -29.51 0.11 0.45
C LEU A 113 -30.72 0.16 1.40
N GLU A 114 -30.96 -0.92 2.16
CA GLU A 114 -31.97 -0.98 3.22
C GLU A 114 -31.70 0.05 4.34
N ASN A 115 -30.41 0.21 4.70
CA ASN A 115 -29.97 1.11 5.76
C ASN A 115 -29.43 2.45 5.23
N LEU A 116 -29.91 2.93 4.07
CA LEU A 116 -29.39 4.13 3.40
C LEU A 116 -29.32 5.38 4.30
N SER A 117 -30.37 5.60 5.11
CA SER A 117 -30.48 6.77 6.00
C SER A 117 -29.68 6.66 7.31
N THR A 118 -29.23 5.46 7.67
CA THR A 118 -28.46 5.18 8.88
C THR A 118 -27.00 4.81 8.58
N TYR A 119 -26.67 4.57 7.32
CA TYR A 119 -25.31 4.25 6.87
C TYR A 119 -24.34 5.38 7.21
N LYS A 120 -23.32 5.04 7.99
CA LYS A 120 -22.16 5.89 8.22
C LYS A 120 -20.98 5.28 7.45
N PRO A 121 -20.22 6.06 6.66
CA PRO A 121 -18.98 5.57 6.07
C PRO A 121 -18.04 5.13 7.19
N GLU A 122 -17.28 4.06 6.95
CA GLU A 122 -16.49 3.41 8.00
C GLU A 122 -15.17 4.15 8.26
N VAL A 123 -15.27 5.32 8.90
CA VAL A 123 -14.13 6.14 9.31
C VAL A 123 -13.29 5.37 10.32
N VAL A 124 -12.03 5.12 9.98
CA VAL A 124 -11.04 4.56 10.91
C VAL A 124 -10.50 5.71 11.75
N ALA A 125 -10.47 5.57 13.07
CA ALA A 125 -9.74 6.48 13.93
C ALA A 125 -8.23 6.40 13.59
N ILE A 126 -7.74 7.42 12.91
CA ILE A 126 -6.31 7.64 12.63
C ILE A 126 -5.74 8.42 13.81
N ARG A 127 -4.49 8.13 14.21
CA ARG A 127 -3.81 8.87 15.29
C ARG A 127 -3.55 10.31 14.83
N ASP A 128 -4.19 11.30 15.47
CA ASP A 128 -4.10 12.72 15.10
C ASP A 128 -2.65 13.17 14.86
N ALA A 129 -2.37 13.70 13.68
CA ALA A 129 -1.10 14.38 13.44
C ALA A 129 -0.99 15.57 14.40
N PRO A 130 0.15 15.77 15.09
CA PRO A 130 0.36 17.03 15.81
C PRO A 130 0.27 18.16 14.78
N ASP A 131 -0.54 19.20 15.03
CA ASP A 131 -0.80 20.37 14.17
C ASP A 131 -0.53 20.18 12.66
N ASP A 132 -1.53 19.90 11.82
CA ASP A 132 -1.36 19.76 10.34
C ASP A 132 -0.88 21.04 9.61
N LYS A 133 -0.94 22.18 10.31
CA LYS A 133 -0.60 23.54 9.82
C LYS A 133 0.68 23.67 8.98
N PRO A 134 1.84 23.04 9.28
CA PRO A 134 3.07 23.23 8.49
C PRO A 134 3.11 22.40 7.20
N PHE A 135 2.18 21.46 6.98
CA PHE A 135 1.99 20.88 5.64
C PHE A 135 1.24 21.85 4.71
N GLY A 136 0.43 22.75 5.28
CA GLY A 136 -0.47 23.61 4.51
C GLY A 136 -1.61 22.81 3.87
N PRO A 137 -2.33 23.36 2.88
CA PRO A 137 -3.29 22.60 2.11
C PRO A 137 -2.57 21.56 1.24
N ILE A 138 -2.63 20.29 1.65
CA ILE A 138 -1.98 19.16 0.95
C ILE A 138 -2.52 19.09 -0.49
N SER A 139 -1.69 19.48 -1.46
CA SER A 139 -2.11 19.61 -2.85
C SER A 139 -2.47 18.24 -3.44
N LYS A 140 -3.68 18.12 -3.95
CA LYS A 140 -4.17 16.83 -4.47
C LYS A 140 -3.39 16.34 -5.69
N ASN A 141 -2.93 17.26 -6.56
CA ASN A 141 -2.45 16.90 -7.90
C ASN A 141 -1.01 17.35 -8.21
N THR A 142 -0.53 18.50 -7.70
CA THR A 142 0.73 19.14 -8.16
C THR A 142 1.47 19.87 -7.04
N SER A 143 2.79 19.69 -6.89
CA SER A 143 3.63 20.40 -5.89
C SER A 143 4.02 21.82 -6.34
N SER A 144 4.65 22.60 -5.44
CA SER A 144 5.20 23.92 -5.78
C SER A 144 6.21 23.81 -6.94
N ASN A 145 6.97 22.72 -6.96
CA ASN A 145 8.00 22.41 -7.96
C ASN A 145 7.45 21.73 -9.22
N GLY A 146 6.12 21.60 -9.34
CA GLY A 146 5.46 21.03 -10.53
C GLY A 146 5.45 19.50 -10.59
N GLU A 147 5.93 18.80 -9.55
CA GLU A 147 5.81 17.34 -9.44
C GLU A 147 4.31 16.96 -9.45
N LYS A 148 3.93 15.86 -10.09
CA LYS A 148 2.52 15.44 -10.20
C LYS A 148 2.28 14.12 -9.50
N ARG A 149 1.16 14.02 -8.77
CA ARG A 149 0.68 12.76 -8.17
C ARG A 149 -0.71 12.37 -8.66
N PHE A 150 -1.00 11.08 -8.56
CA PHE A 150 -2.37 10.57 -8.65
C PHE A 150 -2.97 10.58 -7.24
N PHE A 151 -3.99 11.42 -7.01
CA PHE A 151 -4.69 11.46 -5.73
C PHE A 151 -5.49 10.18 -5.49
N VAL A 152 -5.20 9.49 -4.40
CA VAL A 152 -6.01 8.35 -3.91
C VAL A 152 -6.93 8.84 -2.80
N ASP A 153 -8.20 8.45 -2.87
CA ASP A 153 -9.23 8.81 -1.87
C ASP A 153 -9.00 8.07 -0.54
N THR A 154 -9.14 8.80 0.57
CA THR A 154 -9.14 8.26 1.94
C THR A 154 -10.28 7.27 2.19
N ALA A 155 -11.37 7.30 1.40
CA ALA A 155 -12.47 6.36 1.47
C ALA A 155 -12.24 5.04 0.69
N ASP A 156 -11.12 4.87 -0.04
CA ASP A 156 -10.84 3.63 -0.77
C ASP A 156 -10.80 2.41 0.16
N LYS A 157 -11.47 1.33 -0.22
CA LYS A 157 -11.57 0.11 0.61
C LYS A 157 -10.20 -0.56 0.86
N SER A 158 -9.30 -0.56 -0.13
CA SER A 158 -7.98 -1.16 0.03
C SER A 158 -7.12 -0.35 0.98
N HIS A 159 -7.23 0.98 0.93
CA HIS A 159 -6.66 1.90 1.90
C HIS A 159 -7.28 1.72 3.30
N VAL A 160 -8.58 1.94 3.48
CA VAL A 160 -9.32 1.80 4.75
C VAL A 160 -9.04 0.45 5.43
N GLY A 161 -9.10 -0.65 4.66
CA GLY A 161 -8.79 -1.99 5.16
C GLY A 161 -7.32 -2.21 5.55
N SER A 162 -6.40 -1.39 5.03
CA SER A 162 -4.98 -1.38 5.41
C SER A 162 -4.68 -0.41 6.57
N VAL A 163 -5.41 0.71 6.69
CA VAL A 163 -5.35 1.62 7.85
C VAL A 163 -5.78 0.89 9.12
N LYS A 164 -6.92 0.19 9.13
CA LYS A 164 -7.36 -0.59 10.31
C LYS A 164 -6.31 -1.59 10.79
N LYS A 165 -5.60 -2.21 9.84
CA LYS A 165 -4.51 -3.15 10.14
C LYS A 165 -3.27 -2.44 10.68
N ALA A 166 -2.92 -1.27 10.17
CA ALA A 166 -1.85 -0.45 10.73
C ALA A 166 -2.14 -0.04 12.18
N MET A 167 -3.36 0.46 12.47
CA MET A 167 -3.73 0.87 13.82
C MET A 167 -3.83 -0.31 14.81
N LYS A 168 -4.45 -1.43 14.38
CA LYS A 168 -4.77 -2.56 15.27
C LYS A 168 -3.64 -3.57 15.43
N GLU A 169 -2.88 -3.88 14.39
CA GLU A 169 -1.82 -4.89 14.47
C GLU A 169 -0.56 -4.29 15.09
N ASP A 170 0.27 -5.13 15.72
CA ASP A 170 1.56 -4.71 16.25
C ASP A 170 2.69 -4.96 15.25
N MET A 171 3.50 -3.93 15.07
CA MET A 171 4.64 -3.91 14.16
C MET A 171 5.84 -3.30 14.87
N PHE A 172 6.99 -3.92 14.66
CA PHE A 172 8.26 -3.61 15.29
C PHE A 172 9.20 -3.09 14.20
N VAL A 173 9.66 -1.86 14.37
CA VAL A 173 10.70 -1.25 13.53
C VAL A 173 12.04 -1.83 13.95
N ILE A 174 12.75 -2.42 12.99
CA ILE A 174 14.00 -3.13 13.19
C ILE A 174 15.16 -2.16 12.92
N LYS A 175 15.31 -1.81 11.64
CA LYS A 175 16.35 -0.97 11.09
C LYS A 175 15.71 0.28 10.50
N GLN A 176 16.40 1.41 10.62
CA GLN A 176 16.13 2.63 9.88
C GLN A 176 17.44 3.08 9.24
N SER A 177 17.40 3.47 7.97
CA SER A 177 18.54 4.01 7.23
C SER A 177 18.04 5.10 6.28
N ASN A 178 18.77 6.22 6.19
CA ASN A 178 18.50 7.22 5.18
C ASN A 178 19.02 6.72 3.83
N ASP A 179 18.30 7.03 2.77
CA ASP A 179 18.64 6.68 1.39
C ASP A 179 19.47 7.81 0.74
N SER A 180 20.18 7.54 -0.36
CA SER A 180 20.92 8.59 -1.09
C SER A 180 19.98 9.63 -1.71
N ASP A 181 18.79 9.19 -2.09
CA ASP A 181 17.85 9.94 -2.91
C ASP A 181 16.83 10.74 -2.06
N GLY A 182 17.23 11.13 -0.85
CA GLY A 182 16.39 11.85 0.13
C GLY A 182 15.30 11.01 0.81
N GLY A 183 15.20 9.72 0.48
CA GLY A 183 14.26 8.79 1.10
C GLY A 183 14.74 8.21 2.43
N VAL A 184 13.90 7.36 3.04
CA VAL A 184 14.23 6.57 4.23
C VAL A 184 13.78 5.12 4.02
N SER A 185 14.71 4.17 4.21
CA SER A 185 14.47 2.74 4.25
C SER A 185 14.26 2.28 5.70
N ILE A 186 13.17 1.52 5.93
CA ILE A 186 12.73 1.06 7.24
C ILE A 186 12.40 -0.42 7.17
N GLY A 187 13.12 -1.25 7.94
CA GLY A 187 12.80 -2.66 8.12
C GLY A 187 11.72 -2.82 9.19
N ILE A 188 10.59 -3.44 8.86
CA ILE A 188 9.48 -3.73 9.78
C ILE A 188 9.19 -5.22 9.82
N ARG A 189 8.88 -5.70 11.02
CA ARG A 189 8.38 -7.04 11.28
C ARG A 189 7.05 -6.96 12.05
N GLY A 190 6.10 -7.84 11.71
CA GLY A 190 4.87 -8.01 12.50
C GLY A 190 5.05 -9.08 13.58
N THR A 191 3.96 -9.67 14.07
CA THR A 191 4.01 -10.84 14.97
C THR A 191 4.63 -12.10 14.32
N GLY A 192 4.71 -12.16 12.98
CA GLY A 192 5.30 -13.28 12.24
C GLY A 192 6.85 -13.30 12.23
N PRO A 193 7.47 -14.27 11.55
CA PRO A 193 8.93 -14.31 11.35
C PRO A 193 9.40 -13.27 10.32
N ASP A 194 8.59 -13.01 9.29
CA ASP A 194 8.94 -12.16 8.16
C ASP A 194 9.33 -10.73 8.57
N THR A 195 10.43 -10.26 7.99
CA THR A 195 10.79 -8.84 7.95
C THR A 195 10.57 -8.31 6.54
N TYR A 196 9.85 -7.20 6.42
CA TYR A 196 9.64 -6.49 5.17
C TYR A 196 10.36 -5.15 5.22
N GLU A 197 10.99 -4.78 4.12
CA GLU A 197 11.50 -3.43 3.93
C GLU A 197 10.37 -2.52 3.44
N VAL A 198 10.37 -1.28 3.90
CA VAL A 198 9.50 -0.18 3.49
C VAL A 198 10.40 0.99 3.12
N ILE A 199 10.21 1.56 1.94
CA ILE A 199 10.92 2.77 1.52
C ILE A 199 9.91 3.92 1.45
N ILE A 200 10.19 5.01 2.17
CA ILE A 200 9.46 6.27 2.06
C ILE A 200 10.36 7.25 1.31
N GLY A 201 9.95 7.56 0.08
CA GLY A 201 10.56 8.56 -0.80
C GLY A 201 9.52 9.03 -1.80
N THR A 202 9.94 9.64 -2.90
CA THR A 202 9.05 10.22 -3.94
C THR A 202 7.99 9.22 -4.44
N LYS A 203 8.32 7.93 -4.42
CA LYS A 203 7.40 6.80 -4.57
C LYS A 203 7.60 5.81 -3.44
N THR A 204 6.59 5.64 -2.59
CA THR A 204 6.66 4.70 -1.46
C THR A 204 6.67 3.25 -1.94
N SER A 205 7.46 2.39 -1.31
CA SER A 205 7.61 0.96 -1.69
C SER A 205 7.59 0.05 -0.47
N CYS A 206 7.39 -1.26 -0.70
CA CYS A 206 7.54 -2.28 0.34
C CYS A 206 7.80 -3.66 -0.31
N THR A 207 8.48 -4.57 0.38
CA THR A 207 8.74 -5.94 -0.13
C THR A 207 7.60 -6.94 0.14
N CYS A 208 6.55 -6.56 0.87
CA CYS A 208 5.49 -7.48 1.27
C CYS A 208 4.54 -7.89 0.12
N SER A 209 3.96 -9.09 0.23
CA SER A 209 2.98 -9.63 -0.73
C SER A 209 1.78 -8.71 -0.98
N SER A 210 1.34 -7.95 0.03
CA SER A 210 0.18 -7.06 -0.10
C SER A 210 0.36 -5.92 -1.10
N ILE A 211 1.57 -5.40 -1.31
CA ILE A 211 1.82 -4.38 -2.34
C ILE A 211 2.12 -5.03 -3.69
N MET A 212 2.72 -6.23 -3.70
CA MET A 212 2.91 -7.04 -4.91
C MET A 212 1.58 -7.37 -5.60
N PHE A 213 0.55 -7.77 -4.82
CA PHE A 213 -0.80 -8.04 -5.35
C PHE A 213 -1.67 -6.78 -5.54
N ARG A 214 -1.31 -5.63 -4.95
CA ARG A 214 -2.09 -4.38 -5.03
C ARG A 214 -1.22 -3.12 -5.18
N PRO A 215 -0.42 -2.99 -6.25
CA PRO A 215 0.60 -1.94 -6.38
C PRO A 215 0.05 -0.50 -6.37
N ARG A 216 -1.27 -0.31 -6.55
CA ARG A 216 -1.96 0.98 -6.53
C ARG A 216 -2.33 1.51 -5.13
N SER A 217 -2.36 0.68 -4.09
CA SER A 217 -2.75 1.08 -2.73
C SER A 217 -1.63 0.82 -1.73
N ASN A 218 -1.34 1.76 -0.82
CA ASN A 218 -0.38 1.54 0.26
C ASN A 218 -0.78 0.33 1.13
N CYS A 219 0.18 -0.55 1.42
CA CYS A 219 -0.02 -1.69 2.30
C CYS A 219 0.02 -1.25 3.78
N LYS A 220 -0.42 -2.13 4.69
CA LYS A 220 -0.41 -1.86 6.14
C LYS A 220 0.95 -1.37 6.66
N HIS A 221 2.08 -1.87 6.13
CA HIS A 221 3.42 -1.48 6.59
C HIS A 221 3.77 -0.04 6.21
N ILE A 222 3.44 0.40 4.98
CA ILE A 222 3.65 1.79 4.53
C ILE A 222 2.78 2.75 5.36
N ILE A 223 1.51 2.39 5.59
CA ILE A 223 0.60 3.21 6.41
C ILE A 223 1.07 3.25 7.87
N TYR A 224 1.57 2.14 8.42
CA TYR A 224 2.15 2.08 9.77
C TYR A 224 3.34 3.04 9.92
N VAL A 225 4.27 3.01 8.96
CA VAL A 225 5.42 3.92 8.91
C VAL A 225 4.97 5.37 8.88
N LEU A 226 4.08 5.74 7.96
CA LEU A 226 3.61 7.12 7.85
C LEU A 226 2.87 7.57 9.13
N THR A 227 2.00 6.72 9.70
CA THR A 227 1.20 7.06 10.90
C THR A 227 2.01 7.17 12.19
N HIS A 228 2.90 6.20 12.46
CA HIS A 228 3.55 6.05 13.76
C HIS A 228 5.01 6.53 13.73
N VAL A 229 5.77 6.22 12.67
CA VAL A 229 7.18 6.60 12.57
C VAL A 229 7.35 8.06 12.15
N PHE A 230 6.57 8.54 11.17
CA PHE A 230 6.64 9.92 10.68
C PHE A 230 5.53 10.85 11.19
N ARG A 231 4.50 10.32 11.86
CA ARG A 231 3.32 11.09 12.34
C ARG A 231 2.64 11.93 11.24
N ALA A 232 2.55 11.38 10.03
CA ALA A 232 1.99 12.02 8.84
C ALA A 232 0.49 12.37 8.98
N PRO A 233 0.02 13.43 8.32
CA PRO A 233 -1.40 13.72 8.11
C PRO A 233 -2.15 12.59 7.40
N ALA A 234 -3.46 12.47 7.66
CA ALA A 234 -4.31 11.40 7.16
C ALA A 234 -4.36 11.35 5.61
N GLU A 235 -4.30 12.51 4.96
CA GLU A 235 -4.38 12.69 3.51
C GLU A 235 -3.17 12.14 2.75
N LEU A 236 -2.01 11.99 3.42
CA LEU A 236 -0.81 11.39 2.84
C LEU A 236 -0.83 9.85 2.91
N LEU A 237 -1.53 9.26 3.89
CA LEU A 237 -1.58 7.81 4.10
C LEU A 237 -2.07 6.99 2.87
N PRO A 238 -3.03 7.44 2.04
CA PRO A 238 -3.42 6.72 0.82
C PRO A 238 -2.46 6.94 -0.36
N GLN A 239 -1.62 7.98 -0.35
CA GLN A 239 -0.84 8.38 -1.53
C GLN A 239 0.36 7.45 -1.78
N ARG A 240 0.48 6.92 -3.01
CA ARG A 240 1.64 6.11 -3.44
C ARG A 240 2.89 6.97 -3.70
N THR A 241 2.68 8.25 -3.98
CA THR A 241 3.72 9.23 -4.35
C THR A 241 3.62 10.46 -3.47
N LEU A 242 4.74 10.81 -2.83
CA LEU A 242 4.90 11.97 -1.96
C LEU A 242 5.79 12.99 -2.67
N PHE A 243 5.58 14.27 -2.40
CA PHE A 243 6.43 15.33 -2.94
C PHE A 243 7.72 15.45 -2.14
N SER A 244 8.79 15.93 -2.77
CA SER A 244 10.11 16.07 -2.12
C SER A 244 10.02 16.92 -0.85
N GLU A 245 9.28 18.03 -0.94
CA GLU A 245 8.94 18.97 0.16
C GLU A 245 8.18 18.32 1.33
N GLU A 246 7.37 17.27 1.05
CA GLU A 246 6.60 16.56 2.07
C GLU A 246 7.48 15.53 2.79
N ILE A 247 8.40 14.88 2.06
CA ILE A 247 9.34 13.90 2.62
C ILE A 247 10.30 14.60 3.58
N GLU A 248 10.82 15.77 3.20
CA GLU A 248 11.63 16.62 4.08
C GLU A 248 10.88 16.97 5.37
N ARG A 249 9.64 17.48 5.28
CA ARG A 249 8.81 17.82 6.46
C ARG A 249 8.45 16.61 7.31
N LEU A 250 8.23 15.43 6.70
CA LEU A 250 7.99 14.19 7.43
C LEU A 250 9.23 13.77 8.23
N ILE A 251 10.42 13.86 7.63
CA ILE A 251 11.70 13.53 8.29
C ILE A 251 12.02 14.52 9.40
N GLU A 252 11.89 15.83 9.15
CA GLU A 252 12.11 16.90 10.13
C GLU A 252 11.21 16.73 11.37
N ARG A 253 9.95 16.35 11.16
CA ARG A 253 8.94 16.21 12.22
C ARG A 253 8.92 14.85 12.92
N ALA A 254 9.65 13.85 12.40
CA ALA A 254 9.63 12.50 12.94
C ALA A 254 10.06 12.50 14.42
N PRO A 255 9.32 11.88 15.35
CA PRO A 255 9.70 11.79 16.75
C PRO A 255 11.03 11.04 16.89
N LYS A 256 12.09 11.77 17.27
CA LYS A 256 13.43 11.21 17.50
C LYS A 256 13.45 10.36 18.77
N VAL A 257 13.06 9.09 18.62
CA VAL A 257 13.03 8.07 19.70
C VAL A 257 14.27 7.17 19.71
N ARG A 258 15.11 7.24 18.66
CA ARG A 258 16.42 6.57 18.59
C ARG A 258 17.50 7.61 18.38
N PHE A 259 18.62 7.45 19.08
CA PHE A 259 19.78 8.32 19.02
C PHE A 259 21.01 7.47 18.71
N THR A 260 21.97 8.02 17.97
CA THR A 260 23.30 7.43 17.87
C THR A 260 24.04 7.57 19.20
N ALA A 261 25.01 6.68 19.46
CA ALA A 261 25.85 6.78 20.66
C ALA A 261 26.56 8.15 20.79
N ALA A 262 26.87 8.82 19.68
CA ALA A 262 27.46 10.17 19.69
C ALA A 262 26.45 11.22 20.19
N GLU A 263 25.23 11.25 19.67
CA GLU A 263 24.18 12.18 20.09
C GLU A 263 23.74 11.91 21.54
N ALA A 264 23.62 10.64 21.93
CA ALA A 264 23.32 10.24 23.30
C ALA A 264 24.45 10.57 24.29
N SER A 265 25.67 10.84 23.81
CA SER A 265 26.79 11.34 24.63
C SER A 265 26.83 12.87 24.71
N GLN A 266 26.05 13.59 23.89
CA GLN A 266 25.97 15.05 23.87
C GLN A 266 24.81 15.59 24.72
N ASP A 267 23.75 14.80 24.93
CA ASP A 267 22.64 15.11 25.82
C ASP A 267 22.88 14.50 27.22
N PRO A 268 23.18 15.30 28.27
CA PRO A 268 23.40 14.79 29.63
C PRO A 268 22.23 13.96 30.16
N SER A 269 20.99 14.29 29.74
CA SER A 269 19.80 13.56 30.17
C SER A 269 19.71 12.14 29.62
N MET A 270 20.57 11.75 28.66
CA MET A 270 20.67 10.36 28.20
C MET A 270 21.64 9.52 29.05
N SER A 271 22.20 10.11 30.10
CA SER A 271 23.17 9.48 31.01
C SER A 271 22.88 9.68 32.50
N ASP A 272 21.84 10.46 32.84
CA ASP A 272 21.50 10.86 34.21
C ASP A 272 20.93 9.72 35.09
N GLY A 273 20.43 8.66 34.47
CA GLY A 273 19.74 7.55 35.12
C GLY A 273 18.38 7.91 35.73
N ILE A 274 17.82 9.07 35.40
CA ILE A 274 16.54 9.55 35.94
C ILE A 274 15.40 9.06 35.06
N ALA A 275 14.51 8.23 35.60
CA ALA A 275 13.35 7.71 34.88
C ALA A 275 12.50 8.86 34.29
N LYS A 276 12.32 8.86 32.97
CA LYS A 276 11.62 9.91 32.22
C LYS A 276 10.13 9.55 32.14
N SER A 277 9.25 10.56 32.25
CA SER A 277 7.81 10.28 32.16
C SER A 277 7.44 9.56 30.85
N LYS A 278 6.49 8.64 30.95
CA LYS A 278 5.87 7.94 29.81
C LYS A 278 4.98 8.87 28.97
N ASP A 279 4.53 9.99 29.53
CA ASP A 279 3.55 10.89 28.92
C ASP A 279 4.07 11.55 27.64
N GLY A 280 3.32 11.42 26.55
CA GLY A 280 3.69 11.94 25.23
C GLY A 280 4.96 11.31 24.61
N LYS A 281 5.53 10.27 25.23
CA LYS A 281 6.67 9.51 24.69
C LYS A 281 6.17 8.32 23.88
N SER A 282 6.85 8.03 22.77
CA SER A 282 6.60 6.86 21.94
C SER A 282 7.70 5.81 22.11
N CYS A 283 7.30 4.54 22.07
CA CYS A 283 8.18 3.40 22.25
C CYS A 283 9.20 3.31 21.10
N PRO A 284 10.52 3.14 21.36
CA PRO A 284 11.56 3.17 20.33
C PRO A 284 11.53 1.98 19.36
N VAL A 285 10.70 0.96 19.63
CA VAL A 285 10.58 -0.24 18.79
C VAL A 285 9.32 -0.19 17.92
N CYS A 286 8.14 0.05 18.51
CA CYS A 286 6.88 0.07 17.75
C CYS A 286 6.43 1.47 17.31
N PHE A 287 7.01 2.55 17.85
CA PHE A 287 6.63 3.95 17.58
C PHE A 287 5.17 4.32 17.96
N LYS A 288 4.44 3.42 18.63
CA LYS A 288 3.19 3.74 19.35
C LYS A 288 3.52 4.42 20.68
N ASP A 289 2.59 5.20 21.22
CA ASP A 289 2.77 5.89 22.48
C ASP A 289 2.85 4.92 23.68
N ILE A 290 3.63 5.26 24.70
CA ILE A 290 3.99 4.31 25.76
C ILE A 290 2.79 4.01 26.68
N GLY A 291 2.14 5.05 27.20
CA GLY A 291 0.94 4.93 28.03
C GLY A 291 1.13 4.12 29.31
N GLU A 292 0.03 3.55 29.80
CA GLU A 292 -0.03 2.81 31.08
C GLU A 292 0.46 1.36 31.00
N ALA A 293 0.81 0.87 29.81
CA ALA A 293 1.20 -0.52 29.58
C ALA A 293 2.48 -0.92 30.35
N GLY A 294 2.68 -2.24 30.48
CA GLY A 294 3.91 -2.80 31.03
C GLY A 294 5.14 -2.35 30.24
N THR A 295 6.12 -1.80 30.94
CA THR A 295 7.34 -1.23 30.35
C THR A 295 8.59 -1.68 31.07
N VAL A 296 9.66 -1.86 30.32
CA VAL A 296 11.02 -1.94 30.87
C VAL A 296 11.67 -0.55 30.78
N CYS A 297 12.39 -0.12 31.83
CA CYS A 297 13.11 1.16 31.86
C CYS A 297 14.63 0.97 31.71
N CYS A 298 15.27 1.84 30.93
CA CYS A 298 16.73 1.85 30.81
C CYS A 298 17.38 2.64 31.96
N ILE A 299 18.23 1.99 32.75
CA ILE A 299 18.94 2.59 33.91
C ILE A 299 19.91 3.73 33.51
N LYS A 300 20.28 3.87 32.23
CA LYS A 300 21.18 4.95 31.78
C LYS A 300 20.47 6.22 31.30
N CYS A 301 19.44 6.09 30.47
CA CYS A 301 18.75 7.25 29.87
C CYS A 301 17.33 7.47 30.39
N GLY A 302 16.85 6.65 31.34
CA GLY A 302 15.51 6.74 31.92
C GLY A 302 14.34 6.49 30.98
N ASN A 303 14.58 6.18 29.70
CA ASN A 303 13.52 5.97 28.73
C ASN A 303 12.89 4.58 28.88
N HIS A 304 11.56 4.55 28.73
CA HIS A 304 10.75 3.33 28.79
C HIS A 304 10.58 2.69 27.39
N THR A 305 10.33 1.38 27.37
CA THR A 305 9.95 0.60 26.18
C THR A 305 8.91 -0.44 26.61
N HIS A 306 7.86 -0.69 25.82
CA HIS A 306 6.87 -1.74 26.16
C HIS A 306 7.56 -3.09 26.33
N SER A 307 7.18 -3.90 27.33
CA SER A 307 7.86 -5.17 27.60
C SER A 307 7.84 -6.11 26.39
N SER A 308 6.67 -6.31 25.76
CA SER A 308 6.54 -7.10 24.52
C SER A 308 7.37 -6.59 23.34
N CYS A 309 7.61 -5.27 23.27
CA CYS A 309 8.50 -4.67 22.28
C CYS A 309 9.98 -4.89 22.61
N PHE A 310 10.32 -4.85 23.90
CA PHE A 310 11.67 -5.14 24.38
C PHE A 310 12.01 -6.62 24.16
N ASP A 311 11.08 -7.55 24.40
CA ASP A 311 11.24 -8.98 24.13
C ASP A 311 11.62 -9.23 22.66
N VAL A 312 10.84 -8.68 21.72
CA VAL A 312 11.14 -8.78 20.27
C VAL A 312 12.48 -8.16 19.91
N TYR A 313 12.83 -7.02 20.53
CA TYR A 313 14.12 -6.36 20.31
C TYR A 313 15.31 -7.18 20.85
N THR A 314 15.21 -7.77 22.05
CA THR A 314 16.27 -8.64 22.58
C THR A 314 16.45 -9.91 21.74
N HIS A 315 15.35 -10.52 21.28
CA HIS A 315 15.35 -11.64 20.35
C HIS A 315 15.99 -11.33 18.99
N GLN A 316 16.12 -10.05 18.62
CA GLN A 316 16.78 -9.63 17.39
C GLN A 316 18.26 -9.25 17.58
N GLN A 317 18.63 -8.81 18.78
CA GLN A 317 20.02 -8.53 19.15
C GLN A 317 20.80 -9.79 19.60
N THR A 318 20.20 -10.98 19.54
CA THR A 318 20.87 -12.25 19.90
C THR A 318 22.15 -12.47 19.08
N GLY A 319 23.25 -12.77 19.77
CA GLY A 319 24.59 -12.88 19.16
C GLY A 319 25.42 -11.59 19.24
N TRP A 320 24.81 -10.47 19.64
CA TRP A 320 25.47 -9.18 19.86
C TRP A 320 25.38 -8.75 21.33
N ALA A 321 26.16 -7.75 21.73
CA ALA A 321 25.97 -7.09 23.02
C ALA A 321 24.63 -6.34 23.02
N LEU A 322 23.72 -6.71 23.92
CA LEU A 322 22.44 -6.03 24.06
C LEU A 322 22.66 -4.57 24.48
N THR A 323 21.99 -3.65 23.80
CA THR A 323 22.12 -2.20 23.97
C THR A 323 20.74 -1.56 24.16
N CYS A 324 20.69 -0.32 24.64
CA CYS A 324 19.44 0.44 24.71
C CYS A 324 18.99 0.87 23.30
N ALA A 325 17.76 0.56 22.92
CA ALA A 325 17.16 1.00 21.66
C ALA A 325 17.06 2.54 21.51
N VAL A 326 17.18 3.29 22.63
CA VAL A 326 17.18 4.77 22.63
C VAL A 326 18.60 5.34 22.59
N CYS A 327 19.44 5.06 23.60
CA CYS A 327 20.75 5.69 23.79
C CYS A 327 21.96 4.82 23.43
N GLN A 328 21.75 3.61 22.91
CA GLN A 328 22.79 2.67 22.45
C GLN A 328 23.82 2.19 23.51
N THR A 329 23.72 2.62 24.78
CA THR A 329 24.56 2.09 25.87
C THR A 329 24.27 0.60 26.11
N VAL A 330 25.29 -0.17 26.52
CA VAL A 330 25.14 -1.59 26.91
C VAL A 330 24.03 -1.75 27.97
N TRP A 331 23.14 -2.72 27.74
CA TRP A 331 22.04 -3.01 28.64
C TRP A 331 22.53 -3.73 29.89
N SER A 332 22.13 -3.24 31.05
CA SER A 332 22.34 -3.84 32.36
C SER A 332 20.99 -3.96 33.05
N ASN A 333 20.81 -5.02 33.85
CA ASN A 333 19.50 -5.49 34.33
C ASN A 333 18.63 -4.34 34.86
N SER A 334 17.53 -4.11 34.14
CA SER A 334 16.59 -3.01 34.31
C SER A 334 15.78 -3.10 35.61
N VAL A 335 15.40 -1.94 36.14
CA VAL A 335 14.27 -1.84 37.07
C VAL A 335 12.97 -2.16 36.30
N VAL A 336 12.09 -2.92 36.94
CA VAL A 336 10.76 -3.33 36.46
C VAL A 336 9.70 -2.41 37.08
#